data_AF-A0A4R8LIW4-F1
#
_entry.id   AF-A0A4R8LIW4-F1
#
_cell.length_a   1.000
_cell.length_b   1.000
_cell.length_c   1.000
_cell.angle_alpha   90.00
_cell.angle_beta   90.00
_cell.angle_gamma   90.00
#
_symmetry.space_group_name_H-M   'P 1'
#
loop_
_entity.id
_entity.type
_entity.pdbx_description
1 polymer ?
#
loop_
_entity_poly.entity_id
_entity_poly.type
_entity_poly.pdbx_seq_one_letter_code
_entity_poly.pdbx_strand_id
1 'polypeptide(L)'
;MPMCTIRRNPTMNAGQEGFSLIELMIAVVIVAIMVAMITPQLMRASARAEATACSGNVRTISAALAEYQLLHQSLPPGNSTQQIQALVGDGLLSNDALQGSYVIQDTDPNNIAVSCAANGNGAGGMNNGSGD
;
A
#
# COMPACT_ATOMS: atom_id res chain seq x y z
N MET A 1 65.34 54.00 -5.98
CA MET A 1 65.42 52.52 -5.99
C MET A 1 65.10 52.03 -4.58
N PRO A 2 64.33 50.95 -4.34
CA PRO A 2 63.70 50.03 -5.28
C PRO A 2 62.18 50.19 -5.39
N MET A 3 61.65 49.67 -6.50
CA MET A 3 60.25 49.32 -6.72
C MET A 3 59.82 48.19 -5.78
N CYS A 4 58.55 48.18 -5.37
CA CYS A 4 57.87 46.94 -5.00
C CYS A 4 56.50 46.90 -5.68
N THR A 5 56.23 45.73 -6.25
CA THR A 5 55.33 45.43 -7.37
C THR A 5 53.86 45.32 -6.93
N ILE A 6 52.94 45.77 -7.79
CA ILE A 6 51.50 45.54 -7.64
C ILE A 6 51.19 44.04 -7.85
N ARG A 7 50.54 43.39 -6.87
CA ARG A 7 49.87 42.09 -7.08
C ARG A 7 48.48 42.33 -7.64
N ARG A 8 48.18 41.76 -8.81
CA ARG A 8 46.80 41.63 -9.31
C ARG A 8 46.19 40.35 -8.74
N ASN A 9 45.01 40.48 -8.13
CA ASN A 9 44.16 39.38 -7.72
C ASN A 9 43.44 38.83 -8.96
N PRO A 10 43.58 37.55 -9.33
CA PRO A 10 42.77 36.98 -10.40
C PRO A 10 41.35 36.78 -9.88
N THR A 11 40.42 37.63 -10.30
CA THR A 11 38.99 37.31 -10.18
C THR A 11 38.74 36.06 -11.01
N MET A 12 38.47 34.95 -10.32
CA MET A 12 37.98 33.72 -10.93
C MET A 12 36.70 34.05 -11.68
N ASN A 13 36.80 34.26 -12.98
CA ASN A 13 35.64 34.31 -13.86
C ASN A 13 35.15 32.87 -13.99
N ALA A 14 34.39 32.42 -12.99
CA ALA A 14 33.68 31.16 -13.04
C ALA A 14 32.67 31.30 -14.18
N GLY A 15 33.00 30.69 -15.33
CA GLY A 15 32.15 30.68 -16.51
C GLY A 15 30.77 30.19 -16.13
N GLN A 16 29.80 31.10 -16.13
CA GLN A 16 28.40 30.75 -16.00
C GLN A 16 27.97 30.21 -17.35
N GLU A 17 28.10 28.90 -17.52
CA GLU A 17 27.57 28.18 -18.67
C GLU A 17 26.03 28.16 -18.55
N GLY A 18 25.36 28.80 -19.51
CA GLY A 18 23.90 28.78 -19.60
C GLY A 18 23.41 27.48 -20.22
N PHE A 19 22.28 26.96 -19.73
CA PHE A 19 21.61 25.79 -20.30
C PHE A 19 21.25 26.04 -21.76
N SER A 20 21.58 25.08 -22.61
CA SER A 20 21.17 25.10 -24.01
C SER A 20 19.69 24.75 -24.13
N LEU A 21 18.94 25.49 -24.96
CA LEU A 21 17.52 25.25 -25.22
C LEU A 21 17.25 23.82 -25.72
N ILE A 22 18.20 23.25 -26.48
CA ILE A 22 18.10 21.87 -26.98
C ILE A 22 18.32 20.84 -25.87
N GLU A 23 19.12 21.14 -24.87
CA GLU A 23 19.41 20.24 -23.75
C GLU A 23 18.15 20.03 -22.89
N LEU A 24 17.41 21.12 -22.65
CA LEU A 24 16.12 21.06 -21.96
C LEU A 24 15.04 20.38 -22.82
N MET A 25 15.06 20.58 -24.13
CA MET A 25 14.10 19.95 -25.06
C MET A 25 14.23 18.42 -25.07
N ILE A 26 15.46 17.90 -25.13
CA ILE A 26 15.67 16.44 -25.14
C ILE A 26 15.27 15.84 -23.78
N ALA A 27 15.55 16.54 -22.69
CA ALA A 27 15.19 16.08 -21.34
C ALA A 27 13.67 15.86 -21.19
N VAL A 28 12.83 16.81 -21.62
CA VAL A 28 11.37 16.66 -21.50
C VAL A 28 10.82 15.55 -22.40
N VAL A 29 11.44 15.31 -23.56
CA VAL A 29 11.06 14.21 -24.46
C VAL A 29 11.31 12.86 -23.78
N ILE A 30 12.47 12.68 -23.15
CA ILE A 30 12.81 11.42 -22.46
C ILE A 30 11.87 11.19 -21.27
N VAL A 31 11.61 12.22 -20.45
CA VAL A 31 10.69 12.11 -19.30
C VAL A 31 9.27 11.76 -19.75
N ALA A 32 8.78 12.35 -20.85
CA ALA A 32 7.46 12.02 -21.39
C ALA A 32 7.32 10.54 -21.78
N ILE A 33 8.37 9.96 -22.39
CA ILE A 33 8.40 8.53 -22.74
C ILE A 33 8.40 7.65 -21.48
N MET A 34 9.20 8.01 -20.46
CA MET A 34 9.23 7.26 -19.20
C MET A 34 7.86 7.24 -18.52
N VAL A 35 7.22 8.40 -18.34
CA VAL A 35 5.94 8.53 -17.64
C VAL A 35 4.82 7.78 -18.38
N ALA A 36 4.83 7.82 -19.72
CA ALA A 36 3.86 7.10 -20.55
C ALA A 36 3.87 5.58 -20.29
N MET A 37 5.06 4.99 -20.07
CA MET A 37 5.17 3.56 -19.77
C MET A 37 4.86 3.21 -18.30
N ILE A 38 5.18 4.10 -17.36
CA ILE A 38 5.05 3.84 -15.91
C ILE A 38 3.60 3.96 -15.42
N THR A 39 2.85 4.95 -15.91
CA THR A 39 1.49 5.27 -15.42
C THR A 39 0.50 4.08 -15.41
N PRO A 40 0.36 3.27 -16.48
CA PRO A 40 -0.58 2.14 -16.47
C PRO A 40 -0.15 1.02 -15.52
N GLN A 41 1.15 0.89 -15.23
CA GLN A 41 1.66 -0.15 -14.33
C GLN A 41 1.41 0.21 -12.86
N LEU A 42 1.47 1.50 -12.52
CA LEU A 42 1.22 1.97 -11.16
C LEU A 42 -0.22 1.64 -10.69
N MET A 43 -1.22 1.82 -11.56
CA MET A 43 -2.62 1.48 -11.27
C MET A 43 -2.84 -0.02 -11.04
N ARG A 44 -2.11 -0.87 -11.76
CA ARG A 44 -2.17 -2.33 -11.57
C ARG A 44 -1.44 -2.75 -10.30
N ALA A 45 -0.34 -2.08 -9.97
CA ALA A 45 0.44 -2.36 -8.77
C ALA A 45 -0.33 -1.99 -7.49
N SER A 46 -1.02 -0.84 -7.46
CA SER A 46 -1.84 -0.44 -6.32
C SER A 46 -3.01 -1.40 -6.08
N ALA A 47 -3.76 -1.76 -7.13
CA ALA A 47 -4.88 -2.70 -7.01
C ALA A 47 -4.43 -4.09 -6.52
N ARG A 48 -3.25 -4.56 -6.96
CA ARG A 48 -2.66 -5.81 -6.45
C ARG A 48 -2.19 -5.70 -5.01
N ALA A 49 -1.62 -4.56 -4.61
CA ALA A 49 -1.21 -4.31 -3.23
C ALA A 49 -2.43 -4.32 -2.30
N GLU A 50 -3.52 -3.67 -2.70
CA GLU A 50 -4.80 -3.69 -1.97
C GLU A 50 -5.34 -5.12 -1.82
N ALA A 51 -5.40 -5.90 -2.90
CA ALA A 51 -5.86 -7.29 -2.83
C ALA A 51 -4.95 -8.18 -1.94
N THR A 52 -3.64 -7.95 -1.98
CA THR A 52 -2.67 -8.69 -1.16
C THR A 52 -2.83 -8.35 0.33
N ALA A 53 -2.99 -7.06 0.65
CA ALA A 53 -3.28 -6.60 2.02
C ALA A 53 -4.61 -7.17 2.53
N CYS A 54 -5.64 -7.16 1.67
CA CYS A 54 -6.98 -7.72 1.94
C CYS A 54 -6.89 -9.20 2.34
N SER A 55 -6.19 -10.02 1.54
CA SER A 55 -5.99 -11.45 1.80
C SER A 55 -5.21 -11.71 3.10
N GLY A 56 -4.19 -10.92 3.39
CA GLY A 56 -3.46 -10.98 4.66
C GLY A 56 -4.36 -10.68 5.86
N ASN A 57 -5.12 -9.58 5.79
CA ASN A 57 -6.03 -9.15 6.86
C ASN A 57 -7.16 -10.14 7.10
N VAL A 58 -7.72 -10.76 6.05
CA VAL A 58 -8.75 -11.81 6.16
C VAL A 58 -8.26 -12.97 7.03
N ARG A 59 -7.01 -13.42 6.82
CA ARG A 59 -6.41 -14.51 7.62
C ARG A 59 -6.25 -14.12 9.09
N THR A 60 -5.84 -12.89 9.35
CA THR A 60 -5.70 -12.36 10.71
C THR A 60 -7.07 -12.28 11.41
N ILE A 61 -8.09 -11.78 10.71
CA ILE A 61 -9.46 -11.69 11.25
C ILE A 61 -10.03 -13.08 11.51
N SER A 62 -9.84 -14.04 10.60
CA SER A 62 -10.32 -15.41 10.81
C SER A 62 -9.68 -16.08 12.02
N ALA A 63 -8.38 -15.84 12.24
CA ALA A 63 -7.70 -16.36 13.43
C ALA A 63 -8.24 -15.71 14.71
N ALA A 64 -8.44 -14.39 14.71
CA ALA A 64 -9.00 -13.67 15.85
C ALA A 64 -10.45 -14.10 16.17
N LEU A 65 -11.27 -14.37 15.14
CA LEU A 65 -12.63 -14.90 15.33
C LEU A 65 -12.62 -16.30 15.96
N ALA A 66 -11.71 -17.17 15.52
CA ALA A 66 -11.57 -18.50 16.10
C ALA A 66 -11.12 -18.43 17.56
N GLU A 67 -10.19 -17.52 17.89
CA GLU A 67 -9.74 -17.30 19.28
C GLU A 67 -10.85 -16.71 20.15
N TYR A 68 -11.61 -15.74 19.62
CA TYR A 68 -12.78 -15.20 20.31
C TYR A 68 -13.82 -16.29 20.60
N GLN A 69 -14.10 -17.16 19.62
CA GLN A 69 -15.02 -18.28 19.79
C GLN A 69 -14.52 -19.29 20.83
N LEU A 70 -13.21 -19.50 20.94
CA LEU A 70 -12.63 -20.34 22.00
C LEU A 70 -12.81 -19.73 23.39
N LEU A 71 -12.64 -18.41 23.52
CA LEU A 71 -12.74 -17.69 24.80
C LEU A 71 -14.19 -17.50 25.25
N HIS A 72 -15.09 -17.15 24.33
CA HIS A 72 -16.46 -16.72 24.63
C HIS A 72 -17.53 -17.76 24.24
N GLN A 73 -17.16 -18.86 23.57
CA GLN A 73 -18.07 -19.88 23.06
C GLN A 73 -19.15 -19.36 22.08
N SER A 74 -19.03 -18.11 21.65
CA SER A 74 -19.95 -17.44 20.73
C SER A 74 -19.19 -16.50 19.82
N LEU A 75 -19.75 -16.18 18.65
CA LEU A 75 -19.22 -15.10 17.82
C LEU A 75 -19.45 -13.73 18.47
N PRO A 76 -18.66 -12.71 18.11
CA PRO A 76 -18.92 -11.36 18.55
C PRO A 76 -20.32 -10.91 18.09
N PRO A 77 -21.11 -10.22 18.95
CA PRO A 77 -22.43 -9.76 18.57
C PRO A 77 -22.37 -8.53 17.64
N GLY A 78 -23.33 -8.41 16.73
CA GLY A 78 -23.51 -7.24 15.87
C GLY A 78 -23.24 -7.50 14.39
N ASN A 79 -23.20 -6.43 13.60
CA ASN A 79 -22.82 -6.47 12.19
C ASN A 79 -21.30 -6.70 12.02
N SER A 80 -20.84 -7.01 10.81
CA SER A 80 -19.42 -7.35 10.57
C SER A 80 -18.43 -6.26 11.05
N THR A 81 -18.79 -4.98 10.94
CA THR A 81 -17.98 -3.87 11.47
C THR A 81 -17.92 -3.87 13.00
N GLN A 82 -19.05 -4.09 13.66
CA GLN A 82 -19.14 -4.19 15.12
C GLN A 82 -18.38 -5.41 15.65
N GLN A 83 -18.45 -6.53 14.94
CA GLN A 83 -17.71 -7.74 15.30
C GLN A 83 -16.19 -7.52 15.26
N ILE A 84 -15.70 -6.83 14.22
CA ILE A 84 -14.28 -6.44 14.13
C ILE A 84 -13.89 -5.49 15.26
N GLN A 85 -14.74 -4.53 15.60
CA GLN A 85 -14.49 -3.63 16.71
C GLN A 85 -14.45 -4.35 18.06
N ALA A 86 -15.26 -5.40 18.24
CA ALA A 86 -15.25 -6.23 19.44
C ALA A 86 -13.93 -7.02 19.55
N LEU A 87 -13.43 -7.57 18.44
CA LEU A 87 -12.13 -8.27 18.39
C LEU A 87 -10.96 -7.34 18.76
N VAL A 88 -11.01 -6.08 18.32
CA VAL A 88 -10.04 -5.05 18.71
C VAL A 88 -10.17 -4.70 20.20
N GLY A 89 -11.39 -4.57 20.70
CA GLY A 89 -11.68 -4.29 22.12
C GLY A 89 -11.16 -5.38 23.05
N ASP A 90 -11.17 -6.64 22.59
CA ASP A 90 -10.69 -7.81 23.32
C ASP A 90 -9.16 -8.02 23.17
N GLY A 91 -8.48 -7.17 22.39
CA GLY A 91 -7.04 -7.24 22.15
C GLY A 91 -6.59 -8.36 21.19
N LEU A 92 -7.53 -9.03 20.53
CA LEU A 92 -7.26 -10.14 19.61
C LEU A 92 -6.93 -9.67 18.18
N LEU A 93 -7.18 -8.39 17.88
CA LEU A 93 -6.94 -7.82 16.56
C LEU A 93 -6.30 -6.42 16.67
N SER A 94 -5.30 -6.15 15.82
CA SER A 94 -4.71 -4.81 15.68
C SER A 94 -5.50 -3.95 14.68
N ASN A 95 -5.57 -2.64 14.94
CA ASN A 95 -6.31 -1.66 14.13
C ASN A 95 -5.90 -1.60 12.65
N ASP A 96 -4.78 -2.22 12.27
CA ASP A 96 -4.30 -2.32 10.88
C ASP A 96 -5.29 -3.04 9.95
N ALA A 97 -6.13 -3.92 10.50
CA ALA A 97 -7.20 -4.55 9.74
C ALA A 97 -8.32 -3.59 9.34
N LEU A 98 -8.44 -2.38 9.92
CA LEU A 98 -9.62 -1.52 9.76
C LEU A 98 -9.68 -0.72 8.44
N GLN A 99 -8.64 -0.74 7.60
CA GLN A 99 -8.63 0.07 6.37
C GLN A 99 -9.53 -0.48 5.25
N GLY A 100 -10.18 -1.64 5.45
CA GLY A 100 -11.04 -2.29 4.45
C GLY A 100 -12.45 -2.60 4.95
N SER A 101 -13.37 -2.86 4.03
CA SER A 101 -14.69 -3.42 4.35
C SER A 101 -14.63 -4.94 4.30
N TYR A 102 -14.89 -5.58 5.44
CA TYR A 102 -14.94 -7.04 5.56
C TYR A 102 -16.35 -7.48 5.91
N VAL A 103 -16.79 -8.55 5.27
CA VAL A 103 -18.08 -9.18 5.51
C VAL A 103 -17.82 -10.59 6.03
N ILE A 104 -18.32 -10.83 7.23
CA ILE A 104 -18.28 -12.13 7.89
C ILE A 104 -19.56 -12.86 7.44
N GLN A 105 -19.39 -13.91 6.64
CA GLN A 105 -20.45 -14.79 6.18
C GLN A 105 -20.45 -16.02 7.08
N ASP A 106 -21.37 -16.01 8.04
CA ASP A 106 -21.69 -17.18 8.84
C ASP A 106 -22.47 -18.14 7.93
N THR A 107 -21.75 -19.09 7.32
CA THR A 107 -22.37 -20.09 6.45
C THR A 107 -22.85 -21.27 7.29
N ASP A 108 -22.14 -21.58 8.39
CA ASP A 108 -22.44 -22.61 9.39
C ASP A 108 -21.69 -22.30 10.71
N PRO A 109 -22.16 -22.78 11.88
CA PRO A 109 -21.51 -22.54 13.19
C PRO A 109 -20.07 -23.07 13.30
N ASN A 110 -19.63 -23.91 12.36
CA ASN A 110 -18.29 -24.48 12.28
C ASN A 110 -17.46 -23.91 11.11
N ASN A 111 -18.02 -23.05 10.26
CA ASN A 111 -17.34 -22.50 9.09
C ASN A 111 -17.68 -21.02 8.90
N ILE A 112 -16.83 -20.17 9.47
CA ILE A 112 -16.93 -18.72 9.39
C ILE A 112 -16.07 -18.25 8.22
N ALA A 113 -16.72 -17.77 7.15
CA ALA A 113 -16.02 -17.22 6.01
C ALA A 113 -15.86 -15.71 6.15
N VAL A 114 -14.62 -15.21 6.11
CA VAL A 114 -14.34 -13.76 6.08
C VAL A 114 -14.01 -13.37 4.65
N SER A 115 -14.80 -12.46 4.10
CA SER A 115 -14.60 -11.90 2.77
C SER A 115 -14.26 -10.42 2.86
N CYS A 116 -13.48 -9.91 1.91
CA CYS A 116 -13.07 -8.52 1.88
C CYS A 116 -13.39 -7.89 0.53
N ALA A 117 -13.89 -6.65 0.53
CA ALA A 117 -14.24 -5.91 -0.67
C ALA A 117 -13.11 -4.95 -1.03
N ALA A 118 -12.06 -5.45 -1.70
CA ALA A 118 -11.14 -4.55 -2.40
C ALA A 118 -11.92 -3.87 -3.54
N ASN A 119 -11.83 -2.54 -3.64
CA ASN A 119 -12.65 -1.69 -4.51
C ASN A 119 -12.82 -2.24 -5.94
N GLY A 120 -14.07 -2.53 -6.33
CA GLY A 120 -14.49 -2.84 -7.69
C GLY A 120 -14.65 -4.34 -8.00
N ASN A 121 -15.91 -4.80 -8.08
CA ASN A 121 -16.37 -6.04 -8.71
C ASN A 121 -15.40 -7.24 -8.70
N GLY A 122 -15.47 -8.01 -7.61
CA GLY A 122 -15.22 -9.46 -7.56
C GLY A 122 -14.01 -10.01 -8.30
N ALA A 123 -12.90 -10.21 -7.59
CA ALA A 123 -11.93 -11.27 -7.92
C ALA A 123 -10.97 -11.49 -6.74
N GLY A 124 -11.44 -12.20 -5.73
CA GLY A 124 -10.60 -12.68 -4.63
C GLY A 124 -11.16 -13.97 -4.04
N GLY A 125 -11.80 -14.80 -4.89
CA GLY A 125 -12.14 -16.16 -4.52
C GLY A 125 -10.84 -16.90 -4.19
N MET A 126 -10.61 -17.11 -2.91
CA MET A 126 -9.60 -18.05 -2.43
C MET A 126 -10.08 -19.44 -2.88
N ASN A 127 -9.60 -19.90 -4.04
CA ASN A 127 -9.66 -21.32 -4.38
C ASN A 127 -8.82 -22.03 -3.33
N ASN A 128 -9.48 -22.71 -2.39
CA ASN A 128 -8.84 -23.70 -1.54
C ASN A 128 -8.32 -24.81 -2.45
N GLY A 129 -7.04 -24.72 -2.81
CA GLY A 129 -6.27 -25.87 -3.26
C GLY A 129 -6.06 -26.79 -2.07
N SER A 130 -7.10 -27.53 -1.69
CA SER A 130 -6.97 -28.74 -0.88
C SER A 130 -6.34 -29.81 -1.76
N GLY A 131 -5.01 -29.91 -1.73
CA GLY A 131 -4.30 -31.08 -2.20
C GLY A 131 -4.03 -31.98 -1.01
N ASP A 132 -4.87 -33.01 -0.84
CA ASP A 132 -4.57 -34.37 -0.35
C ASP A 132 -5.82 -35.24 -0.51
#